data_AF-A0A812BE52-F1
#
_entry.id   AF-A0A812BE52-F1
#
_cell.length_a   1.000
_cell.length_b   1.000
_cell.length_c   1.000
_cell.angle_alpha   90.00
_cell.angle_beta   90.00
_cell.angle_gamma   90.00
#
_symmetry.space_group_name_H-M   'P 1'
#
loop_
_entity.id
_entity.type
_entity.pdbx_description
1 polymer ?
#
loop_
_entity_poly.entity_id
_entity_poly.type
_entity_poly.pdbx_seq_one_letter_code
_entity_poly.pdbx_strand_id
1 'polypeptide(L)'
;MESEGLGFIKLNQSKLRTDSYIHLHDGLRSDGDPRNLGKPCILPSSYTGGPRYLHERTQDAMTYVHHYRRPDLFVTFTSNLKWVEITRELFPGQQYSHRPDLNARVFRLQLRKLMDLILKGQVFGRVKCHMYTVEWQKRGLPHAHILLWLNDKIDANKIDDFISAETPDPALDPALHEIIKNNMWRELRKKVMLVKRPHLRKGLPP
;
A
#
# COMPACT_ATOMS: atom_id res chain seq x y z
N MET A 1 6.33 -8.65 -19.80
CA MET A 1 5.75 -9.35 -18.63
C MET A 1 4.25 -9.07 -18.52
N GLU A 2 3.77 -7.81 -18.38
CA GLU A 2 2.32 -7.52 -18.42
C GLU A 2 1.69 -7.77 -19.80
N SER A 3 2.43 -7.48 -20.89
CA SER A 3 2.01 -7.76 -22.28
C SER A 3 1.76 -9.25 -22.55
N GLU A 4 2.59 -10.12 -21.98
CA GLU A 4 2.44 -11.58 -22.10
C GLU A 4 1.26 -12.10 -21.26
N GLY A 5 1.04 -11.51 -20.07
CA GLY A 5 -0.13 -11.81 -19.23
C GLY A 5 -1.46 -11.41 -19.90
N LEU A 6 -1.51 -10.24 -20.52
CA LEU A 6 -2.66 -9.80 -21.32
C LEU A 6 -2.87 -10.68 -22.56
N GLY A 7 -1.79 -11.09 -23.22
CA GLY A 7 -1.82 -12.05 -24.32
C GLY A 7 -2.43 -13.39 -23.89
N PHE A 8 -1.99 -13.93 -22.76
CA PHE A 8 -2.53 -15.16 -22.20
C PHE A 8 -4.03 -15.04 -21.89
N ILE A 9 -4.44 -13.95 -21.22
CA ILE A 9 -5.85 -13.70 -20.88
C ILE A 9 -6.71 -13.61 -22.13
N LYS A 10 -6.24 -12.91 -23.17
CA LYS A 10 -6.94 -12.75 -24.45
C LYS A 10 -7.11 -14.07 -25.19
N LEU A 11 -6.10 -14.93 -25.15
CA LEU A 11 -6.09 -16.22 -25.87
C LEU A 11 -6.80 -17.35 -25.11
N ASN A 12 -7.02 -17.22 -23.80
CA ASN A 12 -7.57 -18.28 -22.95
C ASN A 12 -8.93 -17.93 -22.31
N GLN A 13 -9.70 -16.99 -22.90
CA GLN A 13 -11.00 -16.56 -22.37
C GLN A 13 -11.93 -17.73 -22.02
N SER A 14 -12.08 -18.72 -22.92
CA SER A 14 -12.95 -19.90 -22.70
C SER A 14 -12.56 -20.75 -21.49
N LYS A 15 -11.29 -20.75 -21.08
CA LYS A 15 -10.81 -21.47 -19.89
C LYS A 15 -10.99 -20.66 -18.60
N LEU A 16 -11.18 -19.35 -18.70
CA LEU A 16 -11.25 -18.42 -17.57
C LEU A 16 -12.66 -18.29 -16.97
N ARG A 17 -13.55 -19.28 -17.17
CA ARG A 17 -14.98 -19.23 -16.79
C ARG A 17 -15.64 -17.91 -17.20
N THR A 18 -15.33 -17.41 -18.40
CA THR A 18 -15.94 -16.18 -18.92
C THR A 18 -17.44 -16.32 -19.22
N ASP A 19 -17.90 -17.57 -19.32
CA ASP A 19 -19.27 -17.92 -19.72
C ASP A 19 -20.31 -17.62 -18.62
N SER A 20 -19.89 -17.39 -17.36
CA SER A 20 -20.80 -16.92 -16.31
C SER A 20 -21.09 -15.42 -16.38
N TYR A 21 -20.47 -14.68 -17.30
CA TYR A 21 -20.61 -13.21 -17.39
C TYR A 21 -21.57 -12.75 -18.51
N ILE A 22 -22.35 -13.68 -19.08
CA ILE A 22 -23.35 -13.44 -20.15
C ILE A 22 -24.34 -12.33 -19.75
N HIS A 23 -24.79 -12.29 -18.49
CA HIS A 23 -25.71 -11.25 -18.01
C HIS A 23 -25.12 -9.82 -18.02
N LEU A 24 -23.79 -9.68 -17.96
CA LEU A 24 -23.10 -8.39 -18.01
C LEU A 24 -22.82 -7.97 -19.47
N HIS A 25 -22.69 -8.95 -20.38
CA HIS A 25 -22.58 -8.75 -21.82
C HIS A 25 -23.84 -8.11 -22.41
N ASP A 26 -25.02 -8.45 -21.88
CA ASP A 26 -26.30 -7.91 -22.36
C ASP A 26 -26.52 -6.46 -21.92
N GLY A 27 -26.01 -6.05 -20.74
CA GLY A 27 -26.07 -4.65 -20.27
C GLY A 27 -25.14 -3.69 -21.02
N LEU A 28 -24.07 -4.18 -21.65
CA LEU A 28 -23.09 -3.35 -22.38
C LEU A 28 -23.43 -3.18 -23.87
N ARG A 29 -24.38 -3.96 -24.39
CA ARG A 29 -24.79 -3.96 -25.81
C ARG A 29 -25.68 -2.78 -26.21
N SER A 30 -26.02 -1.86 -25.29
CA SER A 30 -27.00 -0.81 -25.59
C SER A 30 -26.48 0.40 -26.37
N ASP A 31 -25.19 0.48 -26.78
CA ASP A 31 -24.67 1.75 -27.32
C ASP A 31 -23.44 1.68 -28.27
N GLY A 32 -23.38 0.76 -29.25
CA GLY A 32 -22.29 0.80 -30.25
C GLY A 32 -22.46 -0.05 -31.51
N ASP A 33 -22.03 0.49 -32.67
CA ASP A 33 -22.07 -0.16 -33.99
C ASP A 33 -21.26 -1.48 -33.99
N PRO A 34 -21.91 -2.63 -34.25
CA PRO A 34 -21.30 -3.96 -34.16
C PRO A 34 -20.18 -4.23 -35.18
N ARG A 35 -19.97 -3.35 -36.18
CA ARG A 35 -18.97 -3.55 -37.25
C ARG A 35 -17.55 -3.08 -36.87
N ASN A 36 -17.40 -2.28 -35.82
CA ASN A 36 -16.10 -1.72 -35.39
C ASN A 36 -15.58 -2.32 -34.08
N LEU A 37 -16.30 -3.26 -33.47
CA LEU A 37 -15.93 -3.85 -32.19
C LEU A 37 -15.05 -5.08 -32.44
N GLY A 38 -13.75 -4.97 -32.14
CA GLY A 38 -12.91 -6.16 -31.95
C GLY A 38 -13.51 -7.07 -30.87
N LYS A 39 -13.16 -8.37 -30.88
CA LYS A 39 -13.69 -9.34 -29.89
C LYS A 39 -13.45 -8.81 -28.46
N PRO A 40 -14.51 -8.58 -27.65
CA PRO A 40 -14.35 -8.09 -26.29
C PRO A 40 -13.59 -9.12 -25.44
N CYS A 41 -12.55 -8.68 -24.75
CA CYS A 41 -11.77 -9.51 -23.83
C CYS A 41 -12.14 -9.11 -22.40
N ILE A 42 -12.67 -10.06 -21.63
CA ILE A 42 -13.05 -9.85 -20.23
C ILE A 42 -11.82 -10.15 -19.37
N LEU A 43 -11.25 -9.11 -18.77
CA LEU A 43 -10.17 -9.25 -17.78
C LEU A 43 -10.73 -9.88 -16.49
N PRO A 44 -10.22 -11.02 -16.00
CA PRO A 44 -10.69 -11.63 -14.76
C PRO A 44 -10.40 -10.74 -13.54
N SER A 45 -11.02 -11.01 -12.40
CA SER A 45 -10.74 -10.26 -11.15
C SER A 45 -9.33 -10.49 -10.61
N SER A 46 -8.64 -11.53 -11.06
CA SER A 46 -7.20 -11.75 -10.81
C SER A 46 -6.29 -10.74 -11.51
N TYR A 47 -6.79 -9.99 -12.49
CA TYR A 47 -6.04 -8.92 -13.14
C TYR A 47 -5.96 -7.69 -12.22
N THR A 48 -4.81 -7.53 -11.56
CA THR A 48 -4.56 -6.43 -10.62
C THR A 48 -4.75 -5.08 -11.29
N GLY A 49 -5.49 -4.18 -10.63
CA GLY A 49 -5.78 -2.82 -11.14
C GLY A 49 -6.96 -2.74 -12.12
N GLY A 50 -7.54 -3.87 -12.54
CA GLY A 50 -8.76 -3.87 -13.36
C GLY A 50 -10.02 -3.48 -12.56
N PRO A 51 -11.11 -3.03 -13.22
CA PRO A 51 -12.36 -2.68 -12.54
C PRO A 51 -12.93 -3.80 -11.66
N ARG A 52 -12.82 -5.06 -12.12
CA ARG A 52 -13.28 -6.24 -11.35
C ARG A 52 -12.40 -6.56 -10.15
N TYR A 53 -11.08 -6.44 -10.30
CA TYR A 53 -10.16 -6.56 -9.17
C TYR A 53 -10.49 -5.54 -8.09
N LEU A 54 -10.68 -4.28 -8.48
CA LEU A 54 -11.05 -3.20 -7.56
C LEU A 54 -12.41 -3.46 -6.90
N HIS A 55 -13.40 -3.96 -7.65
CA HIS A 55 -14.70 -4.30 -7.11
C HIS A 55 -14.60 -5.41 -6.05
N GLU A 56 -13.89 -6.50 -6.34
CA GLU A 56 -13.69 -7.60 -5.39
C GLU A 56 -12.94 -7.13 -4.14
N ARG A 57 -11.85 -6.37 -4.29
CA ARG A 57 -11.12 -5.78 -3.15
C ARG A 57 -12.00 -4.85 -2.31
N THR A 58 -12.91 -4.11 -2.94
CA THR A 58 -13.86 -3.25 -2.24
C THR A 58 -14.87 -4.08 -1.46
N GLN A 59 -15.40 -5.17 -2.03
CA GLN A 59 -16.31 -6.09 -1.32
C GLN A 59 -15.61 -6.75 -0.13
N ASP A 60 -14.36 -7.19 -0.29
CA ASP A 60 -13.54 -7.70 0.81
C ASP A 60 -13.40 -6.65 1.93
N ALA A 61 -13.01 -5.43 1.58
CA ALA A 61 -12.87 -4.34 2.55
C ALA A 61 -14.20 -4.04 3.28
N MET A 62 -15.32 -4.03 2.56
CA MET A 62 -16.65 -3.82 3.15
C MET A 62 -17.04 -4.97 4.08
N THR A 63 -16.65 -6.20 3.78
CA THR A 63 -16.88 -7.36 4.66
C THR A 63 -16.16 -7.20 5.99
N TYR A 64 -14.91 -6.75 5.96
CA TYR A 64 -14.16 -6.44 7.18
C TYR A 64 -14.79 -5.29 7.97
N VAL A 65 -15.18 -4.19 7.31
CA VAL A 65 -15.85 -3.07 7.99
C VAL A 65 -17.20 -3.48 8.55
N HIS A 66 -17.94 -4.37 7.88
CA HIS A 66 -19.19 -4.90 8.39
C HIS A 66 -18.97 -5.74 9.66
N HIS A 67 -17.99 -6.65 9.63
CA HIS A 67 -17.72 -7.57 10.74
C HIS A 67 -17.02 -6.90 11.94
N TYR A 68 -16.00 -6.07 11.67
CA TYR A 68 -15.13 -5.47 12.69
C TYR A 68 -15.46 -3.99 12.97
N ARG A 69 -16.44 -3.41 12.25
CA ARG A 69 -16.78 -1.98 12.31
C ARG A 69 -15.65 -1.11 11.76
N ARG A 70 -15.68 0.18 12.08
CA ARG A 70 -14.68 1.16 11.64
C ARG A 70 -13.28 0.78 12.17
N PRO A 71 -12.23 0.87 11.34
CA PRO A 71 -10.84 0.67 11.77
C PRO A 71 -10.40 1.75 12.76
N ASP A 72 -9.49 1.39 13.66
CA ASP A 72 -8.99 2.26 14.71
C ASP A 72 -7.84 3.15 14.20
N LEU A 73 -6.98 2.61 13.33
CA LEU A 73 -5.86 3.35 12.74
C LEU A 73 -5.85 3.22 11.21
N PHE A 74 -5.50 4.34 10.57
CA PHE A 74 -5.16 4.40 9.15
C PHE A 74 -3.72 4.86 9.00
N VAL A 75 -2.85 3.93 8.62
CA VAL A 75 -1.41 4.17 8.47
C VAL A 75 -1.07 4.25 6.99
N THR A 76 -0.33 5.28 6.64
CA THR A 76 0.13 5.51 5.29
C THR A 76 1.65 5.34 5.26
N PHE A 77 2.16 4.45 4.42
CA PHE A 77 3.58 4.16 4.28
C PHE A 77 4.06 4.50 2.86
N THR A 78 4.99 5.44 2.75
CA THR A 78 5.51 5.93 1.47
C THR A 78 6.95 5.48 1.28
N SER A 79 7.30 5.07 0.06
CA SER A 79 8.69 4.77 -0.29
C SER A 79 9.60 5.98 -0.11
N ASN A 80 10.81 5.75 0.43
CA ASN A 80 11.87 6.76 0.50
C ASN A 80 13.02 6.36 -0.41
N LEU A 81 13.35 7.23 -1.34
CA LEU A 81 14.41 7.01 -2.33
C LEU A 81 15.83 7.07 -1.75
N LYS A 82 15.98 7.66 -0.56
CA LYS A 82 17.27 7.79 0.13
C LYS A 82 17.62 6.60 1.01
N TRP A 83 16.81 5.54 1.01
CA TRP A 83 17.13 4.34 1.77
C TRP A 83 18.50 3.80 1.36
N VAL A 84 19.31 3.48 2.37
CA VAL A 84 20.68 3.01 2.17
C VAL A 84 20.71 1.76 1.30
N GLU A 85 19.69 0.89 1.44
CA GLU A 85 19.54 -0.32 0.63
C GLU A 85 19.30 -0.03 -0.86
N ILE A 86 18.73 1.12 -1.22
CA ILE A 86 18.62 1.54 -2.63
C ILE A 86 19.98 2.07 -3.08
N THR A 87 20.53 3.05 -2.36
CA THR A 87 21.77 3.72 -2.77
C THR A 87 22.98 2.79 -2.88
N ARG A 88 23.04 1.75 -2.04
CA ARG A 88 24.13 0.77 -2.01
C ARG A 88 24.11 -0.16 -3.22
N GLU A 89 22.93 -0.47 -3.75
CA GLU A 89 22.75 -1.43 -4.85
C GLU A 89 22.68 -0.74 -6.23
N LEU A 90 22.80 0.60 -6.27
CA LEU A 90 22.90 1.36 -7.51
C LEU A 90 24.34 1.33 -8.04
N PHE A 91 24.48 1.05 -9.34
CA PHE A 91 25.76 1.14 -10.02
C PHE A 91 26.21 2.61 -10.20
N PRO A 92 27.51 2.90 -10.35
CA PRO A 92 28.00 4.23 -10.65
C PRO A 92 27.28 4.84 -11.88
N GLY A 93 26.72 6.05 -11.72
CA GLY A 93 25.96 6.74 -12.76
C GLY A 93 24.50 6.30 -12.92
N GLN A 94 24.04 5.27 -12.19
CA GLN A 94 22.64 4.83 -12.22
C GLN A 94 21.78 5.65 -11.25
N GLN A 95 20.59 6.05 -11.72
CA GLN A 95 19.58 6.69 -10.88
C GLN A 95 18.55 5.67 -10.40
N TYR A 96 17.94 5.93 -9.23
CA TYR A 96 16.85 5.11 -8.68
C TYR A 96 15.66 4.97 -9.65
N SER A 97 15.42 5.98 -10.48
CA SER A 97 14.35 6.01 -11.48
C SER A 97 14.55 4.94 -12.55
N HIS A 98 15.80 4.53 -12.79
CA HIS A 98 16.16 3.50 -13.76
C HIS A 98 15.99 2.07 -13.21
N ARG A 99 15.73 1.91 -11.90
CA ARG A 99 15.60 0.61 -11.22
C ARG A 99 14.30 0.50 -10.41
N PRO A 100 13.13 0.53 -11.07
CA PRO A 100 11.85 0.37 -10.39
C PRO A 100 11.72 -1.00 -9.69
N ASP A 101 12.42 -2.02 -10.18
CA ASP A 101 12.52 -3.34 -9.55
C ASP A 101 13.19 -3.28 -8.17
N LEU A 102 14.28 -2.53 -8.05
CA LEU A 102 15.00 -2.33 -6.79
C LEU A 102 14.12 -1.57 -5.79
N ASN A 103 13.49 -0.49 -6.25
CA ASN A 103 12.58 0.31 -5.41
C ASN A 103 11.42 -0.54 -4.89
N ALA A 104 10.80 -1.38 -5.74
CA ALA A 104 9.73 -2.29 -5.35
C ALA A 104 10.20 -3.31 -4.28
N ARG A 105 11.39 -3.89 -4.48
CA ARG A 105 11.96 -4.89 -3.57
C ARG A 105 12.27 -4.30 -2.21
N VAL A 106 12.98 -3.16 -2.17
CA VAL A 106 13.32 -2.48 -0.92
C VAL A 106 12.05 -2.02 -0.21
N PHE A 107 11.10 -1.40 -0.92
CA PHE A 107 9.81 -1.03 -0.34
C PHE A 107 9.09 -2.21 0.31
N ARG A 108 9.02 -3.36 -0.37
CA ARG A 108 8.40 -4.56 0.18
C ARG A 108 9.10 -5.04 1.46
N LEU A 109 10.43 -4.95 1.51
CA LEU A 109 11.20 -5.32 2.71
C LEU A 109 10.91 -4.36 3.86
N GLN A 110 10.89 -3.04 3.63
CA GLN A 110 10.59 -2.07 4.67
C GLN A 110 9.13 -2.17 5.13
N LEU A 111 8.18 -2.38 4.21
CA LEU A 111 6.77 -2.60 4.55
C LEU A 111 6.61 -3.85 5.43
N ARG A 112 7.33 -4.94 5.13
CA ARG A 112 7.32 -6.15 5.97
C ARG A 112 7.86 -5.88 7.37
N LYS A 113 8.99 -5.16 7.50
CA LYS A 113 9.53 -4.77 8.80
C LYS A 113 8.53 -3.93 9.61
N LEU A 114 7.86 -2.97 8.96
CA LEU A 114 6.81 -2.18 9.58
C LEU A 114 5.64 -3.06 10.06
N MET A 115 5.16 -3.98 9.24
CA MET A 115 4.08 -4.89 9.63
C MET A 115 4.50 -5.83 10.76
N ASP A 116 5.74 -6.33 10.76
CA ASP A 116 6.27 -7.13 11.86
C ASP A 116 6.34 -6.31 13.16
N LEU A 117 6.77 -5.06 13.09
CA LEU A 117 6.77 -4.16 14.24
C LEU A 117 5.36 -3.92 14.78
N ILE A 118 4.38 -3.69 13.90
CA ILE A 118 2.99 -3.47 14.27
C ILE A 118 2.36 -4.72 14.90
N LEU A 119 2.52 -5.89 14.27
CA LEU A 119 1.79 -7.10 14.64
C LEU A 119 2.49 -7.92 15.71
N LYS A 120 3.80 -8.12 15.57
CA LYS A 120 4.60 -8.91 16.51
C LYS A 120 5.14 -8.03 17.63
N GLY A 121 5.61 -6.82 17.29
CA GLY A 121 6.08 -5.84 18.26
C GLY A 121 4.93 -5.15 19.02
N GLN A 122 3.69 -5.25 18.54
CA GLN A 122 2.49 -4.71 19.19
C GLN A 122 2.63 -3.22 19.58
N VAL A 123 3.24 -2.42 18.69
CA VAL A 123 3.53 -1.00 19.01
C VAL A 123 2.28 -0.17 19.30
N PHE A 124 1.15 -0.55 18.71
CA PHE A 124 -0.16 0.05 18.94
C PHE A 124 -1.06 -0.84 19.82
N GLY A 125 -0.50 -1.86 20.46
CA GLY A 125 -1.24 -2.92 21.14
C GLY A 125 -1.54 -4.12 20.23
N ARG A 126 -2.34 -5.06 20.74
CA ARG A 126 -2.71 -6.29 20.01
C ARG A 126 -3.65 -5.95 18.86
N VAL A 127 -3.28 -6.36 17.65
CA VAL A 127 -4.10 -6.19 16.44
C VAL A 127 -5.05 -7.38 16.30
N LYS A 128 -6.36 -7.10 16.18
CA LYS A 128 -7.41 -8.11 15.96
C LYS A 128 -7.43 -8.55 14.50
N CYS A 129 -7.40 -7.59 13.59
CA CYS A 129 -7.29 -7.82 12.16
C CYS A 129 -6.67 -6.59 11.47
N HIS A 130 -6.20 -6.79 10.23
CA HIS A 130 -5.63 -5.74 9.41
C HIS A 130 -6.00 -5.95 7.95
N MET A 131 -5.88 -4.90 7.15
CA MET A 131 -5.74 -5.01 5.70
C MET A 131 -4.79 -3.93 5.20
N TYR A 132 -4.15 -4.16 4.07
CA TYR A 132 -3.44 -3.10 3.39
C TYR A 132 -3.48 -3.27 1.88
N THR A 133 -3.41 -2.16 1.16
CA THR A 133 -3.20 -2.13 -0.29
C THR A 133 -1.88 -1.45 -0.58
N VAL A 134 -1.24 -1.86 -1.69
CA VAL A 134 -0.04 -1.20 -2.21
C VAL A 134 -0.40 -0.64 -3.59
N GLU A 135 -0.14 0.64 -3.77
CA GLU A 135 -0.45 1.38 -4.99
C GLU A 135 0.80 2.12 -5.47
N TRP A 136 0.93 2.29 -6.78
CA TRP A 136 2.01 3.06 -7.38
C TRP A 136 1.52 4.49 -7.63
N GLN A 137 2.12 5.46 -6.95
CA GLN A 137 1.82 6.87 -7.17
C GLN A 137 2.33 7.33 -8.53
N LYS A 138 1.82 8.47 -9.03
CA LYS A 138 2.17 9.05 -10.35
C LYS A 138 3.67 9.18 -10.65
N ARG A 139 4.53 9.20 -9.62
CA ARG A 139 5.99 9.26 -9.74
C ARG A 139 6.66 7.88 -9.82
N GLY A 140 5.88 6.82 -9.96
CA GLY A 140 6.38 5.44 -9.97
C GLY A 140 6.96 5.03 -8.62
N LEU A 141 6.44 5.56 -7.50
CA LEU A 141 6.84 5.13 -6.16
C LEU A 141 5.72 4.33 -5.51
N PRO A 142 6.04 3.18 -4.91
CA PRO A 142 5.07 2.40 -4.20
C PRO A 142 4.68 3.10 -2.89
N HIS A 143 3.41 2.94 -2.55
CA HIS A 143 2.77 3.52 -1.39
C HIS A 143 1.79 2.50 -0.82
N ALA A 144 1.73 2.38 0.50
CA ALA A 144 0.80 1.47 1.15
C ALA A 144 -0.19 2.22 2.03
N HIS A 145 -1.45 1.81 1.94
CA HIS A 145 -2.52 2.21 2.84
C HIS A 145 -2.85 1.01 3.72
N ILE A 146 -2.69 1.17 5.04
CA ILE A 146 -2.82 0.10 6.03
C ILE A 146 -3.96 0.48 6.98
N LEU A 147 -4.92 -0.41 7.13
CA LEU A 147 -6.02 -0.29 8.09
C LEU A 147 -5.81 -1.31 9.21
N LEU A 148 -5.93 -0.86 10.46
CA LEU A 148 -5.74 -1.70 11.64
C LEU A 148 -7.00 -1.65 12.52
N TRP A 149 -7.42 -2.81 13.00
CA TRP A 149 -8.40 -2.97 14.07
C TRP A 149 -7.69 -3.53 15.28
N LEU A 150 -7.73 -2.80 16.38
CA LEU A 150 -7.05 -3.15 17.63
C LEU A 150 -8.02 -3.91 18.54
N ASN A 151 -7.47 -4.77 19.40
CA ASN A 151 -8.24 -5.40 20.46
C ASN A 151 -8.73 -4.34 21.46
N ASP A 152 -7.82 -3.46 21.87
CA ASP A 152 -8.10 -2.34 22.75
C ASP A 152 -8.15 -1.07 21.91
N LYS A 153 -9.31 -0.41 21.89
CA LYS A 153 -9.47 0.83 21.13
C LYS A 153 -8.62 1.94 21.72
N ILE A 154 -7.99 2.71 20.85
CA ILE A 154 -7.28 3.92 21.25
C ILE A 154 -8.32 5.01 21.47
N ASP A 155 -8.45 5.44 22.73
CA ASP A 155 -9.25 6.60 23.10
C ASP A 155 -8.59 7.88 22.57
N ALA A 156 -9.39 8.88 22.21
CA ALA A 156 -8.91 10.18 21.79
C ALA A 156 -7.97 10.80 22.83
N ASN A 157 -8.21 10.56 24.12
CA ASN A 157 -7.36 11.06 25.21
C ASN A 157 -5.98 10.38 25.28
N LYS A 158 -5.82 9.21 24.65
CA LYS A 158 -4.59 8.41 24.65
C LYS A 158 -3.84 8.49 23.33
N ILE A 159 -4.40 9.19 22.33
CA ILE A 159 -3.84 9.27 20.98
C ILE A 159 -2.41 9.84 21.00
N ASP A 160 -2.17 10.82 21.87
CA ASP A 160 -0.89 11.52 22.00
C ASP A 160 0.21 10.65 22.63
N ASP A 161 -0.14 9.52 23.24
CA ASP A 161 0.83 8.52 23.71
C ASP A 161 1.38 7.67 22.56
N PHE A 162 0.62 7.56 21.47
CA PHE A 162 0.94 6.72 20.33
C PHE A 162 1.45 7.53 19.14
N ILE A 163 0.97 8.75 18.94
CA ILE A 163 1.37 9.59 17.81
C ILE A 163 1.80 11.00 18.24
N SER A 164 2.76 11.56 17.53
CA SER A 164 3.15 12.97 17.62
C SER A 164 3.11 13.60 16.24
N ALA A 165 2.60 14.83 16.13
CA ALA A 165 2.78 15.67 14.95
C ALA A 165 3.92 16.69 15.10
N GLU A 166 4.58 16.69 16.27
CA GLU A 166 5.68 17.61 16.58
C GLU A 166 7.03 17.03 16.15
N THR A 167 7.90 17.90 15.64
CA THR A 167 9.31 17.56 15.43
C THR A 167 9.96 17.27 16.78
N PRO A 168 10.65 16.14 16.97
CA PRO A 168 11.33 15.84 18.22
C PRO A 168 12.36 16.90 18.54
N ASP A 169 12.54 17.18 19.82
CA ASP A 169 13.56 18.10 20.29
C ASP A 169 14.96 17.49 20.01
N PRO A 170 15.85 18.20 19.27
CA PRO A 170 17.19 17.72 18.99
C PRO A 170 18.06 17.55 20.26
N ALA A 171 17.75 18.22 21.36
CA ALA A 171 18.44 18.05 22.64
C ALA A 171 18.01 16.76 23.36
N LEU A 172 16.73 16.38 23.27
CA LEU A 172 16.19 15.20 23.94
C LEU A 172 16.36 13.93 23.10
N ASP A 173 16.25 14.06 21.77
CA ASP A 173 16.32 12.94 20.84
C ASP A 173 16.94 13.35 19.49
N PRO A 174 18.26 13.58 19.47
CA PRO A 174 18.97 14.01 18.27
C PRO A 174 18.85 12.99 17.13
N ALA A 175 18.77 11.69 17.44
CA ALA A 175 18.68 10.64 16.44
C ALA A 175 17.33 10.67 15.71
N LEU A 176 16.21 10.71 16.45
CA LEU A 176 14.89 10.80 15.84
C LEU A 176 14.71 12.15 15.11
N HIS A 177 15.22 13.23 15.69
CA HIS A 177 15.23 14.54 15.05
C HIS A 177 15.91 14.49 13.67
N GLU A 178 17.11 13.91 13.57
CA GLU A 178 17.83 13.82 12.29
C GLU A 178 17.14 12.89 11.28
N ILE A 179 16.58 11.75 11.72
CA ILE A 179 15.79 10.87 10.85
C ILE A 179 14.61 11.63 10.25
N ILE A 180 13.83 12.33 11.08
CA ILE A 180 12.70 13.14 10.63
C ILE A 180 13.16 14.28 9.74
N LYS A 181 14.25 14.93 10.09
CA LYS A 181 14.81 16.03 9.31
C LYS A 181 15.15 15.60 7.89
N ASN A 182 15.80 14.45 7.76
CA ASN A 182 16.25 13.93 6.48
C ASN A 182 15.10 13.38 5.61
N ASN A 183 14.00 12.97 6.24
CA ASN A 183 12.86 12.32 5.60
C ASN A 183 11.64 13.24 5.37
N MET A 184 11.41 14.26 6.22
CA MET A 184 10.20 15.10 6.18
C MET A 184 10.36 16.43 5.42
N TRP A 185 11.54 17.06 5.42
CA TRP A 185 11.68 18.48 5.05
C TRP A 185 11.67 18.77 3.53
N ARG A 186 11.38 17.78 2.68
CA ARG A 186 11.24 18.00 1.21
C ARG A 186 9.89 17.61 0.61
N GLU A 187 8.96 17.06 1.40
CA GLU A 187 7.58 16.81 0.94
C GLU A 187 6.58 17.59 1.80
N LEU A 188 6.48 18.90 1.55
CA LEU A 188 5.40 19.72 2.10
C LEU A 188 4.03 19.17 1.64
N ARG A 189 3.22 18.74 2.62
CA ARG A 189 1.76 18.48 2.64
C ARG A 189 1.26 17.07 2.99
N LYS A 190 2.02 16.24 3.71
CA LYS A 190 1.41 15.08 4.40
C LYS A 190 1.76 15.14 5.88
N LYS A 191 0.75 15.19 6.76
CA LYS A 191 0.93 15.03 8.21
C LYS A 191 1.58 13.67 8.44
N VAL A 192 2.86 13.67 8.83
CA VAL A 192 3.55 12.47 9.29
C VAL A 192 3.30 12.38 10.79
N MET A 193 2.72 11.26 11.24
CA MET A 193 2.46 10.99 12.65
C MET A 193 3.55 10.05 13.17
N LEU A 194 4.20 10.43 14.26
CA LEU A 194 5.39 9.77 14.83
C LEU A 194 5.05 8.89 16.02
N VAL A 195 5.53 7.65 16.05
CA VAL A 195 5.29 6.75 17.19
C VAL A 195 6.20 7.13 18.37
N LYS A 196 5.62 7.58 19.49
CA LYS A 196 6.38 8.14 20.62
C LYS A 196 7.19 7.12 21.45
N ARG A 197 6.88 5.82 21.42
CA ARG A 197 7.46 4.83 22.36
C ARG A 197 8.94 4.47 22.08
N PRO A 198 9.90 4.83 22.96
CA PRO A 198 11.36 4.64 22.72
C PRO A 198 11.85 3.19 22.64
N HIS A 199 11.30 2.30 23.46
CA HIS A 199 11.70 0.89 23.54
C HIS A 199 11.29 0.08 22.29
N LEU A 200 10.40 0.61 21.46
CA LEU A 200 9.92 0.00 20.21
C LEU A 200 10.64 0.54 18.97
N ARG A 201 11.62 1.44 19.14
CA ARG A 201 12.38 2.07 18.05
C ARG A 201 13.53 1.21 17.52
N LYS A 202 13.91 0.14 18.23
CA LYS A 202 14.88 -0.87 17.78
C LYS A 202 14.26 -1.74 16.68
N GLY A 203 14.10 -1.19 15.48
CA GLY A 203 13.52 -1.93 14.33
C GLY A 203 12.84 -1.06 13.27
N LEU A 204 12.64 0.23 13.54
CA LEU A 204 12.24 1.18 12.50
C LEU A 204 13.40 1.36 11.52
N PRO A 205 13.17 1.18 10.21
CA PRO A 205 14.20 1.51 9.24
C PRO A 205 14.50 3.02 9.29
N PRO A 206 15.75 3.43 9.03
CA PRO A 206 16.12 4.84 8.93
C PRO A 206 15.36 5.58 7.80
#